data_AF-A0A2V5WZ79-F1
#
_entry.id   AF-A0A2V5WZ79-F1
#
_cell.length_a   1.000
_cell.length_b   1.000
_cell.length_c   1.000
_cell.angle_alpha   90.00
_cell.angle_beta   90.00
_cell.angle_gamma   90.00
#
_symmetry.space_group_name_H-M   'P 1'
#
loop_
_entity.id
_entity.type
_entity.pdbx_description
1 polymer ?
#
loop_
_entity_poly.entity_id
_entity_poly.type
_entity_poly.pdbx_seq_one_letter_code
_entity_poly.pdbx_strand_id
1 'polypeptide(L)'
;MEHIIPRIHGGGDDLDNLALACIDSNLHKGPNLTGIDPHTRRVTELFHPRHQRWDDHFERRSIYVIGKTATGRTTVRVLNMNSEDQLALRSS
;
A
#
# COMPACT_ATOMS: atom_id res chain seq x y z
N MET A 1 -8.83 -10.82 2.42
CA MET A 1 -9.26 -9.46 2.76
C MET A 1 -8.47 -9.02 3.97
N GLU A 2 -8.15 -7.74 4.07
CA GLU A 2 -7.33 -7.17 5.14
C GLU A 2 -7.90 -5.85 5.63
N HIS A 3 -7.63 -5.51 6.90
CA HIS A 3 -8.05 -4.26 7.50
C HIS A 3 -7.19 -3.07 7.05
N ILE A 4 -7.85 -1.99 6.67
CA ILE A 4 -7.21 -0.70 6.37
C ILE A 4 -6.68 -0.12 7.68
N ILE A 5 -7.57 0.04 8.67
CA ILE A 5 -7.24 0.31 10.07
C ILE A 5 -7.16 -1.04 10.81
N PRO A 6 -5.96 -1.47 11.24
CA PRO A 6 -5.80 -2.74 11.96
C PRO A 6 -6.63 -2.78 13.24
N ARG A 7 -7.07 -3.98 13.63
CA ARG A 7 -7.84 -4.19 14.88
C ARG A 7 -7.10 -3.71 16.12
N ILE A 8 -5.77 -3.83 16.16
CA ILE A 8 -4.96 -3.35 17.28
C ILE A 8 -4.99 -1.82 17.43
N HIS A 9 -5.41 -1.11 16.38
CA HIS A 9 -5.62 0.34 16.36
C HIS A 9 -7.11 0.70 16.42
N GLY A 10 -7.98 -0.25 16.78
CA GLY A 10 -9.41 -0.03 16.97
C GLY A 10 -10.26 -0.16 15.70
N GLY A 11 -9.71 -0.65 14.59
CA GLY A 11 -10.50 -0.90 13.38
C GLY A 11 -11.48 -2.05 13.53
N GLY A 12 -12.68 -1.90 12.97
CA GLY A 12 -13.74 -2.91 12.95
C GLY A 12 -13.71 -3.81 11.72
N ASP A 13 -14.61 -4.78 11.67
CA ASP A 13 -14.78 -5.72 10.55
C ASP A 13 -15.74 -5.21 9.45
N ASP A 14 -16.11 -3.92 9.52
CA ASP A 14 -16.98 -3.28 8.54
C ASP A 14 -16.35 -3.29 7.14
N LEU A 15 -17.18 -3.43 6.10
CA LEU A 15 -16.71 -3.52 4.72
C LEU A 15 -15.89 -2.30 4.28
N ASP A 16 -16.18 -1.12 4.85
CA ASP A 16 -15.45 0.12 4.57
C ASP A 16 -14.03 0.11 5.17
N ASN A 17 -13.77 -0.73 6.18
CA ASN A 17 -12.45 -0.95 6.74
C ASN A 17 -11.74 -2.17 6.11
N LEU A 18 -12.36 -2.89 5.18
CA LEU A 18 -11.75 -4.07 4.55
C LEU A 18 -11.34 -3.78 3.10
N ALA A 19 -10.19 -4.30 2.69
CA ALA A 19 -9.70 -4.21 1.32
C ALA A 19 -9.11 -5.55 0.84
N LEU A 20 -9.03 -5.72 -0.47
CA LEU A 20 -8.26 -6.82 -1.06
C LEU A 20 -6.78 -6.49 -0.98
N ALA A 21 -6.01 -7.42 -0.41
CA ALA A 21 -4.57 -7.38 -0.34
C ALA A 21 -4.03 -8.79 -0.61
N CYS A 22 -2.87 -8.89 -1.27
CA CYS A 22 -2.13 -10.14 -1.34
C CYS A 22 -1.44 -10.41 0.01
N ILE A 23 -1.03 -11.66 0.22
CA ILE A 23 -0.37 -12.09 1.46
C ILE A 23 0.91 -11.28 1.71
N ASP A 24 1.72 -11.05 0.66
CA ASP A 24 2.97 -10.31 0.79
C ASP A 24 2.74 -8.87 1.23
N SER A 25 1.87 -8.13 0.54
CA SER A 25 1.58 -6.74 0.90
C SER A 25 0.95 -6.65 2.27
N ASN A 26 0.13 -7.63 2.68
CA ASN A 26 -0.43 -7.67 4.02
C ASN A 26 0.67 -7.84 5.09
N LEU A 27 1.56 -8.81 4.89
CA LEU A 27 2.66 -9.08 5.81
C LEU A 27 3.57 -7.86 5.96
N HIS A 28 3.87 -7.17 4.87
CA HIS A 28 4.69 -5.97 4.88
C HIS A 28 3.96 -4.76 5.49
N LYS A 29 2.64 -4.63 5.29
CA LYS A 29 1.84 -3.60 5.97
C LYS A 29 1.93 -3.76 7.49
N GLY A 30 1.69 -4.97 7.97
CA GLY A 30 1.52 -5.25 9.39
C GLY A 30 0.53 -4.26 10.02
N PRO A 31 0.84 -3.67 11.19
CA PRO A 31 -0.03 -2.69 11.82
C PRO A 31 0.12 -1.27 11.25
N ASN A 32 1.00 -1.03 10.28
CA ASN A 32 1.34 0.32 9.87
C ASN A 32 0.17 1.01 9.16
N LEU A 33 -0.13 2.23 9.60
CA LEU A 33 -1.01 3.20 8.92
C LEU A 33 -0.20 4.26 8.14
N THR A 34 1.09 4.36 8.44
CA THR A 34 2.01 5.35 7.90
C THR A 34 3.36 4.73 7.60
N GLY A 35 4.16 5.40 6.79
CA GLY A 35 5.58 5.12 6.63
C GLY A 35 6.38 6.40 6.42
N ILE A 36 7.66 6.26 6.10
CA ILE A 36 8.51 7.39 5.72
C ILE A 36 8.55 7.49 4.19
N ASP A 37 8.15 8.64 3.65
CA ASP A 37 8.30 8.90 2.21
C ASP A 37 9.79 8.92 1.87
N PRO A 38 10.26 8.05 0.95
CA PRO A 38 11.68 7.96 0.62
C PRO A 38 12.25 9.26 0.04
N HIS A 39 11.42 10.15 -0.52
CA HIS A 39 11.89 11.40 -1.12
C HIS A 39 11.94 12.54 -0.09
N THR A 40 10.86 12.73 0.67
CA THR A 40 10.74 13.88 1.58
C THR A 40 11.22 13.59 3.00
N ARG A 41 11.45 12.31 3.35
CA ARG A 41 11.79 11.84 4.70
C ARG A 41 10.72 12.13 5.75
N ARG A 42 9.51 12.51 5.34
CA ARG A 42 8.39 12.81 6.24
C ARG A 42 7.53 11.58 6.49
N VAL A 43 6.97 11.49 7.68
CA VAL A 43 5.89 10.54 7.97
C VAL A 43 4.72 10.86 7.06
N THR A 44 4.26 9.86 6.31
CA THR A 44 3.16 9.97 5.37
C THR A 44 2.23 8.77 5.53
N GLU A 45 0.93 9.01 5.42
CA GLU A 45 -0.08 7.95 5.44
C GLU A 45 0.09 6.98 4.28
N LEU A 46 -0.29 5.72 4.54
CA LEU A 46 -0.45 4.73 3.49
C LEU A 46 -1.74 4.98 2.70
N PHE A 47 -1.78 4.47 1.48
CA PHE A 47 -2.92 4.61 0.59
C PHE A 47 -4.18 3.98 1.18
N HIS A 48 -5.30 4.72 1.10
CA HIS A 48 -6.60 4.27 1.58
C HIS A 48 -7.48 3.83 0.39
N PRO A 49 -7.56 2.52 0.07
CA PRO A 49 -8.17 2.03 -1.17
C PRO A 49 -9.68 2.28 -1.29
N ARG A 50 -10.36 2.60 -0.19
CA ARG A 50 -11.79 2.96 -0.19
C ARG A 50 -12.06 4.46 -0.38
N HIS A 51 -11.09 5.31 -0.10
CA HIS A 51 -11.27 6.78 -0.08
C HIS A 51 -10.41 7.50 -1.13
N GLN A 52 -9.35 6.86 -1.64
CA GLN A 52 -8.41 7.45 -2.57
C GLN A 52 -8.49 6.72 -3.92
N ARG A 53 -8.36 7.49 -5.01
CA ARG A 53 -8.35 6.93 -6.36
C ARG A 53 -6.95 6.40 -6.68
N TRP A 54 -6.87 5.17 -7.15
CA TRP A 54 -5.59 4.54 -7.50
C TRP A 54 -4.77 5.39 -8.48
N ASP A 55 -5.41 5.87 -9.54
CA ASP A 55 -4.76 6.64 -10.61
C ASP A 55 -4.29 8.03 -10.18
N ASP A 56 -4.65 8.53 -9.01
CA ASP A 56 -4.10 9.79 -8.49
C ASP A 56 -2.73 9.54 -7.83
N HIS A 57 -2.57 8.38 -7.20
CA HIS A 57 -1.42 8.05 -6.36
C HIS A 57 -0.38 7.18 -7.06
N PHE A 58 -0.80 6.38 -8.04
CA PHE A 58 0.03 5.37 -8.67
C PHE A 58 0.01 5.45 -10.20
N GLU A 59 1.04 4.88 -10.78
CA GLU A 59 1.15 4.63 -12.21
C GLU A 59 1.78 3.25 -12.40
N ARG A 60 1.25 2.46 -13.35
CA ARG A 60 1.92 1.25 -13.80
C ARG A 60 2.87 1.59 -14.94
N ARG A 61 4.14 1.27 -14.77
CA ARG A 61 5.16 1.42 -15.81
C ARG A 61 5.83 0.08 -16.06
N SER A 62 5.41 -0.59 -17.14
CA SER A 62 5.72 -2.01 -17.35
C SER A 62 5.23 -2.83 -16.13
N ILE A 63 6.08 -3.70 -15.58
CA ILE A 63 5.78 -4.53 -14.40
C ILE A 63 5.91 -3.78 -13.06
N TYR A 64 6.34 -2.52 -13.08
CA TYR A 64 6.55 -1.70 -11.88
C TYR A 64 5.32 -0.88 -11.52
N VAL A 65 5.08 -0.74 -10.21
CA VAL A 65 4.16 0.25 -9.65
C VAL A 65 4.96 1.45 -9.17
N ILE A 66 4.69 2.63 -9.74
CA ILE A 66 5.35 3.88 -9.42
C ILE A 66 4.41 4.74 -8.57
N GLY A 67 4.90 5.23 -7.42
CA GLY A 67 4.18 6.18 -6.60
C GLY A 67 4.37 7.62 -7.10
N LYS A 68 3.27 8.28 -7.50
CA LYS A 68 3.27 9.67 -8.00
C LYS A 68 3.26 10.69 -6.86
N THR A 69 2.62 10.35 -5.75
CA THR A 69 2.48 11.22 -4.56
C THR A 69 3.30 10.69 -3.38
N ALA A 70 3.44 11.48 -2.31
CA ALA A 70 4.10 11.02 -1.09
C ALA A 70 3.42 9.77 -0.52
N THR A 71 2.09 9.74 -0.49
CA THR A 71 1.29 8.56 -0.11
C THR A 71 1.61 7.38 -1.02
N GLY A 72 1.65 7.58 -2.34
CA GLY A 72 1.94 6.51 -3.30
C GLY A 72 3.34 5.93 -3.11
N ARG A 73 4.38 6.77 -3.01
CA ARG A 73 5.77 6.32 -2.81
C ARG A 73 5.95 5.61 -1.48
N THR A 74 5.37 6.16 -0.41
CA THR A 74 5.40 5.54 0.92
C THR A 74 4.72 4.18 0.89
N THR A 75 3.55 4.07 0.25
CA THR A 75 2.82 2.81 0.12
C THR A 75 3.60 1.76 -0.66
N VAL A 76 4.15 2.11 -1.84
CA VAL A 76 4.97 1.19 -2.64
C VAL A 76 6.13 0.64 -1.82
N ARG A 77 6.78 1.49 -1.02
CA ARG A 77 7.93 1.10 -0.19
C ARG A 77 7.52 0.26 1.01
N VAL A 78 6.51 0.68 1.78
CA VAL A 78 6.06 -0.04 2.98
C VAL A 78 5.48 -1.39 2.63
N LEU A 79 4.65 -1.48 1.58
CA LEU A 79 4.03 -2.73 1.15
C LEU A 79 4.94 -3.60 0.26
N ASN A 80 6.17 -3.13 0.00
CA ASN A 80 7.16 -3.77 -0.86
C ASN A 80 6.57 -4.22 -2.22
N MET A 81 5.81 -3.33 -2.86
CA MET A 81 4.97 -3.69 -4.03
C MET A 81 5.77 -4.07 -5.28
N ASN A 82 7.07 -3.80 -5.30
CA ASN A 82 7.98 -4.14 -6.39
C ASN A 82 9.10 -5.08 -5.92
N SER A 83 8.81 -5.98 -4.97
CA SER A 83 9.72 -7.08 -4.64
C SER A 83 9.99 -7.96 -5.88
N GLU A 84 11.10 -8.72 -5.87
CA GLU A 84 11.45 -9.61 -6.99
C GLU A 84 10.32 -10.59 -7.32
N ASP A 85 9.69 -11.18 -6.29
CA ASP A 85 8.55 -12.07 -6.45
C ASP A 85 7.35 -11.37 -7.13
N GLN A 86 7.03 -10.15 -6.70
CA GLN A 86 5.93 -9.37 -7.27
C GLN A 86 6.21 -8.95 -8.72
N LEU A 87 7.47 -8.68 -9.06
CA LEU A 87 7.89 -8.38 -10.43
C LEU A 87 7.84 -9.63 -11.31
N ALA A 88 8.29 -10.78 -10.80
CA ALA A 88 8.23 -12.06 -11.51
C ALA A 88 6.79 -12.43 -11.87
N LEU A 89 5.86 -12.32 -10.91
CA LEU A 89 4.42 -12.58 -11.12
C LEU A 89 3.76 -11.66 -12.17
N ARG A 90 4.30 -10.47 -12.40
CA ARG A 90 3.77 -9.52 -13.40
C ARG A 90 4.43 -9.67 -14.77
N SER A 91 5.53 -10.40 -14.85
CA SER A 91 6.28 -10.64 -16.09
C SER A 91 5.86 -11.89 -16.84
N SER A 92 5.02 -12.73 -16.23
CA SER A 92 4.46 -13.97 -16.78
C SER A 92 3.21 -13.76 -17.61
#